data_AF-A0A838QGA2-F1
#
_entry.id   AF-A0A838QGA2-F1
#
_cell.length_a   1.000
_cell.length_b   1.000
_cell.length_c   1.000
_cell.angle_alpha   90.00
_cell.angle_beta   90.00
_cell.angle_gamma   90.00
#
_symmetry.space_group_name_H-M   'P 1'
#
loop_
_entity.id
_entity.type
_entity.pdbx_description
1 polymer ?
#
loop_
_entity_poly.entity_id
_entity_poly.type
_entity_poly.pdbx_seq_one_letter_code
_entity_poly.pdbx_strand_id
1 'polypeptide(L)'
;MRSLRLLFLIPLIGCSLPAPEPPVAEFLVADGSATYWVQSGPRGITARVSPLILTTANDRFYQVFVGESARSYSDAVFITEPMFRRDLVTGDSTLLLEDSVIGRWEKDYLALSPGAQLLDPDDADEGDVDFAASSEVDILGVIGPYVLYDQRATVERPDYSKTDSSRGAVDIRSGKVVALTSVVRDSSLLGAGGTREKNGVRWRHAGYEVVARFDTARAETQVVLRNSRGREWSLGFIDSRLPRIFWLDQHRADSRLRIALSEAFDEALLDDGSTQFVRGLQAADMVYAAVSR
;
A
#
# COMPACT_ATOMS: atom_id res chain seq x y z
N MET A 1 82.54 23.16 -2.70
CA MET A 1 81.27 23.76 -2.24
C MET A 1 80.12 23.14 -3.03
N ARG A 2 79.38 22.19 -2.46
CA ARG A 2 78.16 21.61 -3.06
C ARG A 2 77.08 21.68 -1.98
N SER A 3 76.12 22.58 -2.19
CA SER A 3 75.01 22.83 -1.26
C SER A 3 73.88 21.84 -1.57
N LEU A 4 73.65 20.89 -0.66
CA LEU A 4 72.52 19.97 -0.74
C LEU A 4 71.29 20.68 -0.15
N ARG A 5 70.33 21.08 -1.00
CA ARG A 5 69.04 21.62 -0.58
C ARG A 5 68.11 20.46 -0.26
N LEU A 6 67.86 20.21 1.02
CA LEU A 6 66.78 19.32 1.48
C LEU A 6 65.43 20.04 1.25
N LEU A 7 64.61 19.53 0.34
CA LEU A 7 63.18 19.89 0.27
C LEU A 7 62.44 19.16 1.40
N PHE A 8 61.93 19.92 2.37
CA PHE A 8 60.94 19.42 3.31
C PHE A 8 59.57 19.40 2.63
N LEU A 9 59.11 18.19 2.26
CA LEU A 9 57.71 17.92 1.96
C LEU A 9 56.94 17.89 3.30
N ILE A 10 56.16 18.93 3.57
CA ILE A 10 55.23 18.96 4.70
C ILE A 10 53.98 18.16 4.28
N PRO A 11 53.66 17.02 4.91
CA PRO A 11 52.40 16.33 4.67
C PRO A 11 51.29 17.21 5.26
N LEU A 12 50.43 17.73 4.39
CA LEU A 12 49.13 18.27 4.79
C LEU A 12 48.29 17.08 5.31
N ILE A 13 48.36 16.82 6.60
CA ILE A 13 47.41 15.96 7.30
C ILE A 13 46.10 16.75 7.31
N GLY A 14 45.30 16.56 6.26
CA GLY A 14 43.93 17.08 6.22
C GLY A 14 43.12 16.37 7.29
N CYS A 15 42.82 17.06 8.38
CA CYS A 15 41.79 16.62 9.31
C CYS A 15 40.47 16.51 8.53
N SER A 16 40.07 15.30 8.16
CA SER A 16 38.73 15.06 7.63
C SER A 16 37.74 15.37 8.76
N LEU A 17 36.97 16.45 8.60
CA LEU A 17 35.86 16.72 9.51
C LEU A 17 34.93 15.50 9.54
N PRO A 18 34.41 15.12 10.72
CA PRO A 18 33.46 14.03 10.81
C PRO A 18 32.27 14.28 9.89
N ALA A 19 31.77 13.18 9.30
CA ALA A 19 30.62 13.25 8.41
C ALA A 19 29.43 13.90 9.15
N PRO A 20 28.60 14.68 8.44
CA PRO A 20 27.39 15.24 9.01
C PRO A 20 26.49 14.16 9.62
N GLU A 21 26.11 14.30 10.89
CA GLU A 21 25.04 13.50 11.47
C GLU A 21 23.68 13.90 10.87
N PRO A 22 22.80 12.93 10.56
CA PRO A 22 21.46 13.23 10.08
C PRO A 22 20.61 13.82 11.22
N PRO A 23 19.59 14.65 10.89
CA PRO A 23 18.74 15.24 11.90
C PRO A 23 17.95 14.15 12.63
N VAL A 24 17.60 14.40 13.90
CA VAL A 24 16.65 13.55 14.62
C VAL A 24 15.30 13.72 13.95
N ALA A 25 14.75 12.62 13.43
CA ALA A 25 13.49 12.62 12.70
C ALA A 25 12.80 11.26 12.81
N GLU A 26 11.47 11.28 12.82
CA GLU A 26 10.67 10.08 12.74
C GLU A 26 9.37 10.33 11.97
N PHE A 27 9.19 9.56 10.89
CA PHE A 27 8.05 9.72 9.99
C PHE A 27 7.79 8.46 9.18
N LEU A 28 6.60 8.39 8.60
CA LEU A 28 6.24 7.37 7.63
C LEU A 28 6.31 7.93 6.22
N VAL A 29 6.74 7.12 5.27
CA VAL A 29 6.63 7.34 3.82
C VAL A 29 5.67 6.29 3.29
N ALA A 30 4.53 6.68 2.75
CA ALA A 30 3.60 5.75 2.09
C ALA A 30 3.60 6.01 0.59
N ASP A 31 3.89 4.99 -0.21
CA ASP A 31 4.00 5.11 -1.68
C ASP A 31 2.70 4.73 -2.41
N GLY A 32 1.83 3.97 -1.76
CA GLY A 32 0.54 3.54 -2.30
C GLY A 32 0.32 2.04 -2.19
N SER A 33 1.40 1.26 -2.15
CA SER A 33 1.40 -0.20 -1.98
C SER A 33 2.09 -0.63 -0.69
N ALA A 34 3.07 0.14 -0.21
CA ALA A 34 3.78 -0.11 1.03
C ALA A 34 3.93 1.18 1.87
N THR A 35 4.25 0.98 3.14
CA THR A 35 4.62 2.06 4.06
C THR A 35 5.99 1.78 4.68
N TYR A 36 6.84 2.80 4.69
CA TYR A 36 8.17 2.79 5.26
C TYR A 36 8.18 3.63 6.54
N TRP A 37 8.57 3.05 7.66
CA TRP A 37 8.77 3.78 8.91
C TRP A 37 10.24 4.16 9.03
N VAL A 38 10.53 5.45 8.89
CA VAL A 38 11.88 6.02 8.93
C VAL A 38 12.18 6.58 10.31
N GLN A 39 13.35 6.24 10.83
CA GLN A 39 13.94 6.81 12.04
C GLN A 39 15.36 7.31 11.72
N SER A 40 15.70 8.49 12.21
CA SER A 40 16.98 9.15 11.95
C SER A 40 17.52 9.83 13.21
N GLY A 41 18.85 9.91 13.34
CA GLY A 41 19.55 10.66 14.38
C GLY A 41 21.05 10.34 14.45
N PRO A 42 21.74 10.60 15.57
CA PRO A 42 23.18 10.38 15.71
C PRO A 42 23.66 8.95 15.43
N ARG A 43 22.75 7.97 15.55
CA ARG A 43 23.03 6.54 15.25
C ARG A 43 22.90 6.19 13.76
N GLY A 44 22.57 7.15 12.90
CA GLY A 44 22.31 6.96 11.48
C GLY A 44 20.82 6.98 11.14
N ILE A 45 20.49 6.41 9.98
CA ILE A 45 19.12 6.32 9.44
C ILE A 45 18.75 4.85 9.33
N THR A 46 17.57 4.50 9.81
CA THR A 46 16.98 3.17 9.69
C THR A 46 15.57 3.28 9.13
N ALA A 47 15.18 2.32 8.30
CA ALA A 47 13.80 2.22 7.82
C ALA A 47 13.34 0.76 7.92
N ARG A 48 12.10 0.55 8.39
CA ARG A 48 11.39 -0.72 8.22
C ARG A 48 10.26 -0.55 7.20
N VAL A 49 9.96 -1.58 6.44
CA VAL A 49 8.91 -1.59 5.41
C VAL A 49 7.87 -2.63 5.76
N SER A 50 6.61 -2.34 5.42
CA SER A 50 5.49 -3.28 5.52
C SER A 50 4.52 -3.01 4.37
N PRO A 51 3.85 -4.03 3.80
CA PRO A 51 2.81 -3.89 2.76
C PRO A 51 1.50 -3.32 3.33
N LEU A 52 1.64 -2.31 4.18
CA LEU A 52 0.57 -1.60 4.85
C LEU A 52 0.14 -0.43 3.97
N ILE A 53 -1.03 -0.51 3.35
CA ILE A 53 -1.63 0.62 2.61
C ILE A 53 -2.26 1.56 3.63
N LEU A 54 -1.53 2.63 3.96
CA LEU A 54 -1.90 3.56 5.01
C LEU A 54 -2.63 4.79 4.46
N THR A 55 -3.57 5.33 5.23
CA THR A 55 -4.17 6.62 4.93
C THR A 55 -4.64 7.34 6.19
N THR A 56 -5.04 8.60 6.04
CA THR A 56 -5.58 9.39 7.14
C THR A 56 -6.89 10.06 6.76
N ALA A 57 -7.78 10.14 7.75
CA ALA A 57 -9.00 10.93 7.66
C ALA A 57 -9.40 11.40 9.06
N ASN A 58 -9.88 12.64 9.18
CA ASN A 58 -10.34 13.21 10.46
C ASN A 58 -9.29 13.05 11.58
N ASP A 59 -8.02 13.32 11.28
CA ASP A 59 -6.86 13.16 12.17
C ASP A 59 -6.62 11.73 12.73
N ARG A 60 -7.22 10.70 12.12
CA ARG A 60 -7.02 9.29 12.46
C ARG A 60 -6.29 8.54 11.36
N PHE A 61 -5.59 7.49 11.72
CA PHE A 61 -4.88 6.60 10.80
C PHE A 61 -5.72 5.36 10.51
N TYR A 62 -5.78 5.01 9.24
CA TYR A 62 -6.49 3.84 8.74
C TYR A 62 -5.56 2.99 7.88
N GLN A 63 -5.61 1.68 8.09
CA GLN A 63 -5.18 0.71 7.08
C GLN A 63 -6.31 0.53 6.08
N VAL A 64 -5.97 0.40 4.81
CA VAL A 64 -6.86 -0.10 3.77
C VAL A 64 -6.33 -1.46 3.34
N PHE A 65 -7.20 -2.44 3.24
CA PHE A 65 -6.83 -3.80 2.85
C PHE A 65 -7.98 -4.47 2.10
N VAL A 66 -7.63 -5.50 1.34
CA VAL A 66 -8.57 -6.34 0.62
C VAL A 66 -8.64 -7.66 1.37
N GLY A 67 -9.85 -8.10 1.72
CA GLY A 67 -10.10 -9.43 2.26
C GLY A 67 -10.54 -10.38 1.16
N GLU A 68 -10.74 -11.64 1.52
CA GLU A 68 -11.30 -12.66 0.63
C GLU A 68 -12.49 -13.32 1.34
N SER A 69 -13.54 -13.60 0.59
CA SER A 69 -14.70 -14.38 1.06
C SER A 69 -15.19 -15.27 -0.06
N ALA A 70 -15.35 -16.55 0.24
CA ALA A 70 -15.91 -17.55 -0.66
C ALA A 70 -17.25 -18.06 -0.14
N ARG A 71 -18.17 -18.34 -1.07
CA ARG A 71 -19.43 -19.05 -0.82
C ARG A 71 -19.48 -20.22 -1.78
N SER A 72 -19.32 -21.43 -1.26
CA SER A 72 -19.33 -22.66 -2.04
C SER A 72 -20.69 -23.36 -1.95
N TYR A 73 -21.07 -23.97 -3.06
CA TYR A 73 -22.21 -24.85 -3.26
C TYR A 73 -21.69 -26.12 -3.92
N SER A 74 -22.47 -27.20 -3.90
CA SER A 74 -22.06 -28.48 -4.51
C SER A 74 -21.68 -28.41 -5.99
N ASP A 75 -22.16 -27.41 -6.74
CA ASP A 75 -21.92 -27.22 -8.17
C ASP A 75 -21.62 -25.75 -8.54
N ALA A 76 -21.30 -24.92 -7.54
CA ALA A 76 -20.97 -23.53 -7.80
C ALA A 76 -20.06 -22.92 -6.73
N VAL A 77 -19.20 -21.99 -7.13
CA VAL A 77 -18.37 -21.21 -6.20
C VAL A 77 -18.47 -19.72 -6.52
N PHE A 78 -18.60 -18.91 -5.47
CA PHE A 78 -18.64 -17.45 -5.54
C PHE A 78 -17.55 -16.85 -4.65
N ILE A 79 -16.52 -16.28 -5.26
CA ILE A 79 -15.38 -15.66 -4.54
C ILE A 79 -15.48 -14.14 -4.68
N THR A 80 -15.29 -13.45 -3.57
CA THR A 80 -15.27 -11.99 -3.52
C THR A 80 -14.04 -11.47 -2.80
N GLU A 81 -13.51 -10.35 -3.29
CA GLU A 81 -12.41 -9.62 -2.66
C GLU A 81 -12.92 -8.27 -2.08
N PRO A 82 -13.65 -8.25 -0.95
CA PRO A 82 -14.15 -7.00 -0.37
C PRO A 82 -13.01 -6.13 0.17
N MET A 83 -13.12 -4.82 -0.05
CA MET A 83 -12.17 -3.84 0.46
C MET A 83 -12.66 -3.25 1.78
N PHE A 84 -11.77 -3.16 2.76
CA PHE A 84 -12.04 -2.61 4.08
C PHE A 84 -11.12 -1.45 4.43
N ARG A 85 -11.58 -0.60 5.36
CA ARG A 85 -10.68 0.21 6.20
C ARG A 85 -10.65 -0.37 7.60
N ARG A 86 -9.50 -0.30 8.26
CA ARG A 86 -9.35 -0.56 9.69
C ARG A 86 -8.81 0.66 10.38
N ASP A 87 -9.48 1.12 11.43
CA ASP A 87 -8.91 2.13 12.31
C ASP A 87 -7.77 1.54 13.11
N LEU A 88 -6.57 2.11 13.02
CA LEU A 88 -5.40 1.51 13.68
C LEU A 88 -5.50 1.52 15.20
N VAL A 89 -6.17 2.52 15.78
CA VAL A 89 -6.17 2.72 17.23
C VAL A 89 -7.26 1.91 17.93
N THR A 90 -8.39 1.69 17.26
CA THR A 90 -9.50 0.88 17.80
C THR A 90 -9.52 -0.55 17.26
N GLY A 91 -8.90 -0.81 16.11
CA GLY A 91 -8.97 -2.09 15.41
C GLY A 91 -10.26 -2.29 14.62
N ASP A 92 -11.21 -1.33 14.68
CA ASP A 92 -12.51 -1.47 14.04
C ASP A 92 -12.37 -1.47 12.52
N SER A 93 -12.90 -2.51 11.89
CA SER A 93 -12.93 -2.64 10.43
C SER A 93 -14.29 -2.24 9.88
N THR A 94 -14.31 -1.55 8.75
CA THR A 94 -15.53 -1.13 8.05
C THR A 94 -15.39 -1.45 6.57
N LEU A 95 -16.40 -2.11 6.00
CA LEU A 95 -16.49 -2.38 4.58
C LEU A 95 -16.55 -1.08 3.78
N LEU A 96 -15.71 -0.96 2.76
CA LEU A 96 -15.66 0.17 1.85
C LEU A 96 -16.26 -0.17 0.48
N LEU A 97 -15.95 -1.36 -0.03
CA LEU A 97 -16.38 -1.80 -1.36
C LEU A 97 -16.60 -3.31 -1.32
N GLU A 98 -17.71 -3.74 -1.90
CA GLU A 98 -18.03 -5.14 -2.14
C GLU A 98 -18.67 -5.26 -3.52
N ASP A 99 -18.37 -6.35 -4.24
CA ASP A 99 -18.86 -6.54 -5.59
C ASP A 99 -20.35 -6.94 -5.61
N SER A 100 -21.20 -6.00 -6.04
CA SER A 100 -22.63 -6.28 -6.22
C SER A 100 -22.95 -7.21 -7.40
N VAL A 101 -22.03 -7.38 -8.36
CA VAL A 101 -22.20 -8.23 -9.53
C VAL A 101 -22.16 -9.71 -9.14
N ILE A 102 -21.24 -10.10 -8.26
CA ILE A 102 -21.14 -11.48 -7.77
C ILE A 102 -22.41 -11.87 -7.03
N GLY A 103 -22.90 -11.03 -6.10
CA GLY A 103 -24.15 -11.30 -5.39
C GLY A 103 -25.38 -11.39 -6.31
N ARG A 104 -25.39 -10.65 -7.43
CA ARG A 104 -26.43 -10.79 -8.45
C ARG A 104 -26.32 -12.13 -9.19
N TRP A 105 -25.13 -12.54 -9.59
CA TRP A 105 -24.92 -13.83 -10.27
C TRP A 105 -25.24 -15.02 -9.35
N GLU A 106 -24.91 -14.92 -8.06
CA GLU A 106 -25.29 -15.91 -7.05
C GLU A 106 -26.81 -16.03 -6.94
N LYS A 107 -27.51 -14.90 -6.86
CA LYS A 107 -28.97 -14.90 -6.84
C LYS A 107 -29.57 -15.51 -8.09
N ASP A 108 -29.01 -15.22 -9.26
CA ASP A 108 -29.46 -15.79 -10.53
C ASP A 108 -29.21 -17.31 -10.57
N TYR A 109 -28.09 -17.79 -10.04
CA TYR A 109 -27.80 -19.22 -9.88
C TYR A 109 -28.81 -19.91 -8.97
N LEU A 110 -29.04 -19.37 -7.77
CA LEU A 110 -29.98 -19.95 -6.79
C LEU A 110 -31.43 -20.00 -7.32
N ALA A 111 -31.81 -19.05 -8.16
CA ALA A 111 -33.12 -19.07 -8.82
C ALA A 111 -33.26 -20.23 -9.84
N LEU A 112 -32.15 -20.63 -10.48
CA LEU A 112 -32.10 -21.74 -11.42
C LEU A 112 -31.81 -23.09 -10.74
N SER A 113 -31.27 -23.07 -9.53
CA SER A 113 -30.89 -24.24 -8.74
C SER A 113 -31.55 -24.24 -7.36
N PRO A 114 -32.88 -24.47 -7.24
CA PRO A 114 -33.59 -24.37 -5.96
C PRO A 114 -33.16 -25.37 -4.87
N GLY A 115 -32.45 -26.44 -5.26
CA GLY A 115 -31.91 -27.44 -4.35
C GLY A 115 -30.47 -27.18 -3.90
N ALA A 116 -29.84 -26.10 -4.40
CA ALA A 116 -28.47 -25.76 -4.01
C ALA A 116 -28.40 -25.42 -2.52
N GLN A 117 -27.43 -26.00 -1.81
CA GLN A 117 -27.16 -25.75 -0.41
C GLN A 117 -25.76 -25.16 -0.26
N LEU A 118 -25.66 -24.12 0.56
CA LEU A 118 -24.38 -23.52 0.92
C LEU A 118 -23.59 -24.55 1.72
N LEU A 119 -22.36 -24.81 1.30
CA LEU A 119 -21.42 -25.70 1.99
C LEU A 119 -20.80 -24.98 3.19
N ASP A 120 -20.42 -25.74 4.21
CA ASP A 120 -19.62 -25.17 5.30
C ASP A 120 -18.20 -24.84 4.76
N PRO A 121 -17.55 -23.76 5.23
CA PRO A 121 -16.22 -23.38 4.73
C PRO A 121 -15.12 -24.44 4.93
N ASP A 122 -15.34 -25.37 5.87
CA ASP A 122 -14.42 -26.47 6.18
C ASP A 122 -14.71 -27.73 5.33
N ASP A 123 -15.83 -27.76 4.61
CA ASP A 123 -16.13 -28.83 3.67
C ASP A 123 -15.28 -28.62 2.42
N ALA A 124 -14.55 -29.67 2.00
CA ALA A 124 -13.77 -29.60 0.77
C ALA A 124 -14.68 -29.37 -0.45
N ASP A 125 -14.26 -28.50 -1.37
CA ASP A 125 -14.88 -28.41 -2.69
C ASP A 125 -14.67 -29.76 -3.41
N GLU A 126 -15.64 -30.67 -3.31
CA GLU A 126 -15.58 -31.99 -3.91
C GLU A 126 -15.96 -31.93 -5.41
N GLY A 127 -15.07 -31.38 -6.25
CA GLY A 127 -15.13 -31.56 -7.72
C GLY A 127 -14.99 -30.30 -8.57
N ASP A 128 -14.94 -30.50 -9.89
CA ASP A 128 -15.09 -29.42 -10.87
C ASP A 128 -16.51 -28.84 -10.74
N VAL A 129 -16.63 -27.52 -10.55
CA VAL A 129 -17.92 -26.82 -10.52
C VAL A 129 -18.34 -26.41 -11.93
N ASP A 130 -19.63 -26.53 -12.26
CA ASP A 130 -20.16 -26.03 -13.54
C ASP A 130 -20.40 -24.50 -13.53
N PHE A 131 -20.30 -23.86 -12.36
CA PHE A 131 -20.47 -22.42 -12.21
C PHE A 131 -19.42 -21.82 -11.27
N ALA A 132 -18.51 -21.02 -11.81
CA ALA A 132 -17.57 -20.24 -11.01
C ALA A 132 -17.82 -18.75 -11.21
N ALA A 133 -17.84 -17.97 -10.14
CA ALA A 133 -17.81 -16.52 -10.23
C ALA A 133 -16.81 -15.96 -9.22
N SER A 134 -15.93 -15.08 -9.67
CA SER A 134 -14.91 -14.46 -8.84
C SER A 134 -14.88 -12.96 -9.08
N SER A 135 -14.62 -12.20 -8.03
CA SER A 135 -14.25 -10.79 -8.15
C SER A 135 -12.88 -10.54 -7.53
N GLU A 136 -12.09 -9.76 -8.24
CA GLU A 136 -10.78 -9.27 -7.82
C GLU A 136 -10.85 -7.76 -7.65
N VAL A 137 -10.18 -7.25 -6.61
CA VAL A 137 -10.09 -5.82 -6.32
C VAL A 137 -8.64 -5.41 -6.12
N ASP A 138 -8.16 -4.52 -6.99
CA ASP A 138 -6.83 -3.93 -6.90
C ASP A 138 -6.92 -2.50 -6.36
N ILE A 139 -6.09 -2.20 -5.35
CA ILE A 139 -5.89 -0.82 -4.88
C ILE A 139 -4.83 -0.17 -5.79
N LEU A 140 -5.28 0.78 -6.61
CA LEU A 140 -4.41 1.50 -7.55
C LEU A 140 -3.59 2.60 -6.89
N GLY A 141 -4.05 3.08 -5.73
CA GLY A 141 -3.36 4.10 -4.94
C GLY A 141 -4.30 4.86 -4.03
N VAL A 142 -3.71 5.74 -3.21
CA VAL A 142 -4.45 6.50 -2.20
C VAL A 142 -4.09 7.97 -2.25
N ILE A 143 -5.10 8.82 -2.28
CA ILE A 143 -4.96 10.28 -2.37
C ILE A 143 -5.81 10.92 -1.26
N GLY A 144 -5.15 11.44 -0.23
CA GLY A 144 -5.83 11.92 0.98
C GLY A 144 -6.77 10.82 1.53
N PRO A 145 -8.06 11.12 1.80
CA PRO A 145 -9.02 10.13 2.30
C PRO A 145 -9.63 9.25 1.19
N TYR A 146 -9.16 9.32 -0.06
CA TYR A 146 -9.72 8.55 -1.16
C TYR A 146 -8.81 7.38 -1.55
N VAL A 147 -9.41 6.21 -1.79
CA VAL A 147 -8.74 5.04 -2.35
C VAL A 147 -9.20 4.85 -3.77
N LEU A 148 -8.27 4.76 -4.71
CA LEU A 148 -8.53 4.45 -6.11
C LEU A 148 -8.47 2.94 -6.29
N TYR A 149 -9.41 2.39 -7.06
CA TYR A 149 -9.50 0.95 -7.25
C TYR A 149 -9.80 0.55 -8.70
N ASP A 150 -9.37 -0.66 -9.06
CA ASP A 150 -9.85 -1.45 -10.19
C ASP A 150 -10.58 -2.67 -9.61
N GLN A 151 -11.72 -3.01 -10.17
CA GLN A 151 -12.49 -4.18 -9.78
C GLN A 151 -12.87 -4.96 -11.03
N ARG A 152 -12.65 -6.26 -10.99
CA ARG A 152 -12.95 -7.17 -12.10
C ARG A 152 -13.74 -8.36 -11.58
N ALA A 153 -14.95 -8.55 -12.09
CA ALA A 153 -15.78 -9.71 -11.81
C ALA A 153 -15.82 -10.61 -13.04
N THR A 154 -15.61 -11.91 -12.87
CA THR A 154 -15.73 -12.90 -13.93
C THR A 154 -16.72 -13.97 -13.50
N VAL A 155 -17.55 -14.43 -14.45
CA VAL A 155 -18.37 -15.64 -14.30
C VAL A 155 -18.01 -16.60 -15.41
N GLU A 156 -17.85 -17.88 -15.06
CA GLU A 156 -17.45 -18.97 -15.93
C GLU A 156 -18.41 -20.15 -15.78
N ARG A 157 -18.72 -20.79 -16.90
CA ARG A 157 -19.52 -22.00 -17.09
C ARG A 157 -18.93 -22.78 -18.27
N PRO A 158 -19.23 -24.09 -18.45
CA PRO A 158 -18.61 -24.91 -19.51
C PRO A 158 -18.55 -24.28 -20.91
N ASP A 159 -19.59 -23.56 -21.32
CA ASP A 159 -19.69 -22.92 -22.63
C ASP A 159 -19.87 -21.39 -22.58
N TYR A 160 -19.63 -20.76 -21.43
CA TYR A 160 -19.90 -19.33 -21.24
C TYR A 160 -18.93 -18.69 -20.24
N SER A 161 -18.28 -17.60 -20.65
CA SER A 161 -17.55 -16.72 -19.75
C SER A 161 -17.95 -15.27 -20.00
N LYS A 162 -18.04 -14.49 -18.92
CA LYS A 162 -18.29 -13.04 -18.99
C LYS A 162 -17.48 -12.34 -17.91
N THR A 163 -16.85 -11.24 -18.32
CA THR A 163 -16.17 -10.31 -17.40
C THR A 163 -16.92 -8.98 -17.34
N ASP A 164 -17.04 -8.44 -16.14
CA ASP A 164 -17.44 -7.06 -15.84
C ASP A 164 -16.26 -6.36 -15.16
N SER A 165 -16.03 -5.10 -15.45
CA SER A 165 -14.91 -4.36 -14.87
C SER A 165 -15.29 -2.93 -14.59
N SER A 166 -14.92 -2.44 -13.41
CA SER A 166 -15.19 -1.09 -12.97
C SER A 166 -13.98 -0.46 -12.30
N ARG A 167 -13.83 0.85 -12.49
CA ARG A 167 -12.79 1.65 -11.84
C ARG A 167 -13.42 2.82 -11.13
N GLY A 168 -12.91 3.15 -9.97
CA GLY A 168 -13.51 4.21 -9.16
C GLY A 168 -12.60 4.74 -8.09
N ALA A 169 -13.21 5.59 -7.27
CA ALA A 169 -12.63 6.07 -6.03
C ALA A 169 -13.64 5.85 -4.91
N VAL A 170 -13.19 5.43 -3.73
CA VAL A 170 -14.01 5.37 -2.52
C VAL A 170 -13.53 6.43 -1.53
N ASP A 171 -14.44 7.16 -0.91
CA ASP A 171 -14.10 8.05 0.22
C ASP A 171 -14.17 7.24 1.51
N ILE A 172 -13.03 6.99 2.13
CA ILE A 172 -12.97 6.15 3.33
C ILE A 172 -13.81 6.73 4.47
N ARG A 173 -14.02 8.05 4.53
CA ARG A 173 -14.79 8.70 5.61
C ARG A 173 -16.23 8.24 5.60
N SER A 174 -16.80 8.17 4.40
CA SER A 174 -18.22 7.89 4.18
C SER A 174 -18.49 6.45 3.73
N GLY A 175 -17.47 5.72 3.28
CA GLY A 175 -17.62 4.40 2.65
C GLY A 175 -18.32 4.44 1.30
N LYS A 176 -18.42 5.62 0.66
CA LYS A 176 -19.14 5.79 -0.60
C LYS A 176 -18.19 5.83 -1.79
N VAL A 177 -18.57 5.17 -2.87
CA VAL A 177 -17.97 5.36 -4.18
C VAL A 177 -18.27 6.79 -4.65
N VAL A 178 -17.24 7.49 -5.10
CA VAL A 178 -17.29 8.88 -5.57
C VAL A 178 -16.73 9.01 -6.98
N ALA A 179 -17.23 9.99 -7.73
CA ALA A 179 -16.65 10.32 -9.02
C ALA A 179 -15.23 10.87 -8.86
N LEU A 180 -14.34 10.57 -9.81
CA LEU A 180 -12.97 11.08 -9.82
C LEU A 180 -12.91 12.62 -9.80
N THR A 181 -13.92 13.28 -10.38
CA THR A 181 -14.06 14.74 -10.32
C THR A 181 -14.22 15.28 -8.90
N SER A 182 -14.82 14.51 -8.00
CA SER A 182 -14.95 14.87 -6.58
C SER A 182 -13.59 14.84 -5.88
N VAL A 183 -12.77 13.83 -6.20
CA VAL A 183 -11.37 13.74 -5.72
C VAL A 183 -10.60 14.99 -6.17
N VAL A 184 -10.60 15.31 -7.47
CA VAL A 184 -9.84 16.45 -8.01
C VAL A 184 -10.30 17.80 -7.43
N ARG A 185 -11.60 17.94 -7.11
CA ARG A 185 -12.17 19.17 -6.53
C ARG A 185 -11.96 19.28 -5.03
N ASP A 186 -11.56 18.21 -4.36
CA ASP A 186 -11.38 18.24 -2.91
C ASP A 186 -10.09 19.00 -2.57
N SER A 187 -10.26 20.24 -2.13
CA SER A 187 -9.16 21.12 -1.71
C SER A 187 -8.38 20.56 -0.52
N SER A 188 -8.94 19.62 0.26
CA SER A 188 -8.19 18.97 1.34
C SER A 188 -7.05 18.10 0.81
N LEU A 189 -7.08 17.69 -0.47
CA LEU A 189 -5.98 16.94 -1.12
C LEU A 189 -4.75 17.78 -1.37
N LEU A 190 -4.88 19.11 -1.42
CA LEU A 190 -3.75 20.03 -1.40
C LEU A 190 -2.95 19.91 -0.08
N GLY A 191 -3.55 19.28 0.93
CA GLY A 191 -3.03 19.03 2.27
C GLY A 191 -2.15 17.80 2.44
N ALA A 192 -1.75 17.08 1.38
CA ALA A 192 -0.70 16.06 1.48
C ALA A 192 0.69 16.65 1.89
N GLY A 193 0.73 17.89 2.40
CA GLY A 193 1.85 18.57 3.05
C GLY A 193 3.00 18.98 2.13
N GLY A 194 3.00 18.50 0.90
CA GLY A 194 4.09 18.61 -0.04
C GLY A 194 3.95 19.84 -0.95
N THR A 195 4.97 20.68 -1.00
CA THR A 195 5.11 21.72 -2.04
C THR A 195 5.67 21.08 -3.30
N ARG A 196 4.96 21.20 -4.43
CA ARG A 196 5.47 20.73 -5.73
C ARG A 196 6.59 21.64 -6.23
N GLU A 197 7.69 21.03 -6.67
CA GLU A 197 8.81 21.68 -7.35
C GLU A 197 8.97 21.07 -8.75
N LYS A 198 9.81 21.68 -9.60
CA LYS A 198 9.95 21.30 -11.02
C LYS A 198 10.21 19.80 -11.25
N ASN A 199 10.98 19.16 -10.36
CA ASN A 199 11.39 17.76 -10.49
C ASN A 199 11.01 16.91 -9.27
N GLY A 200 10.03 17.33 -8.45
CA GLY A 200 9.74 16.62 -7.22
C GLY A 200 8.71 17.27 -6.30
N VAL A 201 8.61 16.73 -5.09
CA VAL A 201 7.75 17.22 -4.03
C VAL A 201 8.57 17.34 -2.74
N ARG A 202 8.31 18.39 -1.97
CA ARG A 202 9.03 18.69 -0.73
C ARG A 202 8.06 18.86 0.42
N TRP A 203 8.30 18.16 1.52
CA TRP A 203 7.56 18.28 2.78
C TRP A 203 8.46 18.90 3.83
N ARG A 204 8.05 20.05 4.36
CA ARG A 204 8.80 20.74 5.42
C ARG A 204 8.31 20.32 6.80
N HIS A 205 9.26 20.09 7.68
CA HIS A 205 9.05 19.83 9.09
C HIS A 205 9.95 20.76 9.92
N ALA A 206 9.62 21.00 11.19
CA ALA A 206 10.42 21.86 12.04
C ALA A 206 11.84 21.27 12.25
N GLY A 207 12.83 21.81 11.51
CA GLY A 207 14.25 21.42 11.62
C GLY A 207 14.79 20.58 10.46
N TYR A 208 13.92 19.98 9.64
CA TYR A 208 14.30 19.16 8.49
C TYR A 208 13.20 19.14 7.42
N GLU A 209 13.50 18.65 6.23
CA GLU A 209 12.53 18.43 5.17
C GLU A 209 12.76 17.08 4.49
N VAL A 210 11.68 16.48 4.00
CA VAL A 210 11.74 15.29 3.15
C VAL A 210 11.51 15.74 1.71
N VAL A 211 12.31 15.22 0.79
CA VAL A 211 12.20 15.56 -0.64
C VAL A 211 12.12 14.28 -1.45
N ALA A 212 11.09 14.20 -2.28
CA ALA A 212 10.90 13.16 -3.29
C ALA A 212 11.27 13.73 -4.66
N ARG A 213 12.18 13.07 -5.36
CA ARG A 213 12.59 13.44 -6.73
C ARG A 213 12.27 12.30 -7.66
N PHE A 214 11.42 12.56 -8.65
CA PHE A 214 11.10 11.55 -9.65
C PHE A 214 12.21 11.48 -10.69
N ASP A 215 12.81 10.29 -10.84
CA ASP A 215 13.76 9.98 -11.89
C ASP A 215 13.02 9.35 -13.07
N THR A 216 12.83 10.14 -14.13
CA THR A 216 12.16 9.68 -15.35
C THR A 216 12.89 8.55 -16.07
N ALA A 217 14.22 8.41 -15.88
CA ALA A 217 15.00 7.38 -16.55
C ALA A 217 14.81 6.00 -15.90
N ARG A 218 14.61 5.97 -14.58
CA ARG A 218 14.36 4.75 -13.80
C ARG A 218 12.88 4.48 -13.54
N ALA A 219 12.03 5.47 -13.79
CA ALA A 219 10.63 5.47 -13.37
C ALA A 219 10.44 5.31 -11.84
N GLU A 220 11.45 5.67 -11.05
CA GLU A 220 11.46 5.57 -9.59
C GLU A 220 11.49 6.96 -8.95
N THR A 221 11.08 7.05 -7.69
CA THR A 221 11.23 8.27 -6.89
C THR A 221 12.32 8.11 -5.85
N GLN A 222 13.39 8.90 -5.95
CA GLN A 222 14.38 9.00 -4.89
C GLN A 222 13.81 9.83 -3.73
N VAL A 223 13.84 9.27 -2.52
CA VAL A 223 13.47 9.98 -1.29
C VAL A 223 14.73 10.36 -0.53
N VAL A 224 14.82 11.62 -0.11
CA VAL A 224 15.94 12.13 0.69
C VAL A 224 15.43 12.87 1.93
N LEU A 225 16.16 12.73 3.02
CA LEU A 225 16.06 13.55 4.22
C LEU A 225 17.04 14.71 4.09
N ARG A 226 16.60 15.94 4.39
CA ARG A 226 17.43 17.15 4.30
C ARG A 226 17.30 17.98 5.57
N ASN A 227 18.41 18.48 6.10
CA ASN A 227 18.36 19.38 7.26
C ASN A 227 18.21 20.85 6.86
N SER A 228 18.04 21.74 7.84
CA SER A 228 17.97 23.19 7.64
C SER A 228 19.21 23.82 6.98
N ARG A 229 20.36 23.14 6.98
CA ARG A 229 21.60 23.58 6.31
C ARG A 229 21.71 23.06 4.87
N GLY A 230 20.69 22.36 4.36
CA GLY A 230 20.67 21.81 3.01
C GLY A 230 21.48 20.53 2.82
N ARG A 231 21.98 19.91 3.89
CA ARG A 231 22.67 18.61 3.81
C ARG A 231 21.64 17.51 3.60
N GLU A 232 21.96 16.55 2.74
CA GLU A 232 21.05 15.48 2.33
C GLU A 232 21.56 14.10 2.71
N TRP A 233 20.63 13.23 3.08
CA TRP A 233 20.83 11.81 3.31
C TRP A 233 19.80 11.03 2.50
N SER A 234 20.27 10.09 1.68
CA SER A 234 19.39 9.26 0.85
C SER A 234 18.63 8.26 1.72
N LEU A 235 17.31 8.18 1.54
CA LEU A 235 16.46 7.17 2.19
C LEU A 235 16.20 5.97 1.29
N GLY A 236 16.39 6.12 -0.02
CA GLY A 236 16.22 5.05 -1.00
C GLY A 236 15.35 5.48 -2.18
N PHE A 237 14.83 4.50 -2.89
CA PHE A 237 13.89 4.65 -3.99
C PHE A 237 12.56 3.98 -3.63
N ILE A 238 11.47 4.52 -4.15
CA ILE A 238 10.12 3.98 -4.00
C ILE A 238 9.41 3.97 -5.35
N ASP A 239 8.42 3.09 -5.49
CA ASP A 239 7.63 2.92 -6.72
C ASP A 239 6.38 3.81 -6.72
N SER A 240 6.57 5.10 -6.46
CA SER A 240 5.47 6.06 -6.51
C SER A 240 5.94 7.45 -6.85
N ARG A 241 5.22 8.11 -7.76
CA ARG A 241 5.49 9.51 -8.12
C ARG A 241 5.05 10.50 -7.05
N LEU A 242 4.18 10.07 -6.14
CA LEU A 242 3.51 10.95 -5.18
C LEU A 242 3.45 10.27 -3.80
N PRO A 243 4.60 9.99 -3.16
CA PRO A 243 4.57 9.50 -1.80
C PRO A 243 3.89 10.49 -0.87
N ARG A 244 3.40 9.97 0.25
CA ARG A 244 2.82 10.75 1.33
C ARG A 244 3.71 10.62 2.56
N ILE A 245 3.84 11.73 3.31
CA ILE A 245 4.63 11.79 4.53
C ILE A 245 3.71 11.98 5.73
N PHE A 246 3.88 11.12 6.75
CA PHE A 246 3.20 11.25 8.03
C PHE A 246 4.22 11.48 9.14
N TRP A 247 4.23 12.67 9.73
CA TRP A 247 5.16 13.01 10.80
C TRP A 247 4.78 12.34 12.12
N LEU A 248 5.69 11.57 12.71
CA LEU A 248 5.47 10.89 14.00
C LEU A 248 6.17 11.60 15.16
N ASP A 249 7.17 12.42 14.89
CA ASP A 249 7.89 13.23 15.89
C ASP A 249 7.12 14.48 16.36
N GLN A 250 5.86 14.67 15.93
CA GLN A 250 4.97 15.71 16.47
C GLN A 250 4.17 15.20 17.67
N HIS A 251 3.72 16.12 18.52
CA HIS A 251 2.84 15.82 19.67
C HIS A 251 1.54 15.08 19.33
N ARG A 252 1.15 15.01 18.06
CA ARG A 252 -0.06 14.29 17.60
C ARG A 252 0.11 12.77 17.55
N ALA A 253 1.33 12.24 17.48
CA ALA A 253 1.58 10.81 17.53
C ALA A 253 1.94 10.38 18.95
N ASP A 254 0.90 10.15 19.73
CA ASP A 254 1.03 9.65 21.09
C ASP A 254 1.54 8.20 21.12
N SER A 255 1.85 7.71 22.32
CA SER A 255 2.34 6.33 22.51
C SER A 255 1.34 5.28 22.02
N ARG A 256 0.04 5.56 22.11
CA ARG A 256 -1.01 4.63 21.69
C ARG A 256 -1.00 4.43 20.17
N LEU A 257 -0.96 5.51 19.40
CA LEU A 257 -0.85 5.43 17.95
C LEU A 257 0.43 4.72 17.51
N ARG A 258 1.55 4.96 18.21
CA ARG A 258 2.85 4.34 17.88
C ARG A 258 2.85 2.83 18.11
N ILE A 259 2.20 2.37 19.18
CA ILE A 259 2.01 0.94 19.45
C ILE A 259 1.14 0.33 18.35
N ALA A 260 -0.03 0.94 18.07
CA ALA A 260 -0.94 0.49 17.02
C ALA A 260 -0.28 0.42 15.63
N LEU A 261 0.52 1.43 15.28
CA LEU A 261 1.30 1.42 14.03
C LEU A 261 2.32 0.27 14.03
N SER A 262 2.97 -0.02 15.16
CA SER A 262 3.93 -1.11 15.21
C SER A 262 3.25 -2.47 15.02
N GLU A 263 2.14 -2.69 15.71
CA GLU A 263 1.33 -3.90 15.57
C GLU A 263 0.83 -4.07 14.13
N ALA A 264 0.30 -3.01 13.52
CA ALA A 264 -0.16 -3.05 12.13
C ALA A 264 0.97 -3.32 11.11
N PHE A 265 2.18 -2.81 11.36
CA PHE A 265 3.35 -3.12 10.54
C PHE A 265 3.70 -4.61 10.61
N ASP A 266 3.66 -5.18 11.81
CA ASP A 266 4.01 -6.58 12.07
C ASP A 266 2.91 -7.53 11.53
N GLU A 267 1.63 -7.17 11.67
CA GLU A 267 0.49 -7.93 11.14
C GLU A 267 0.49 -7.98 9.62
N ALA A 268 0.64 -6.84 8.93
CA ALA A 268 0.64 -6.80 7.47
C ALA A 268 1.81 -7.58 6.85
N LEU A 269 2.93 -7.74 7.55
CA LEU A 269 4.03 -8.61 7.12
C LEU A 269 3.68 -10.10 7.20
N LEU A 270 2.80 -10.50 8.12
CA LEU A 270 2.32 -11.88 8.24
C LEU A 270 1.28 -12.20 7.16
N ASP A 271 0.38 -11.27 6.87
CA ASP A 271 -0.70 -11.43 5.88
C ASP A 271 -0.19 -11.50 4.44
N ASP A 272 0.82 -10.71 4.06
CA ASP A 272 1.41 -10.78 2.71
C ASP A 272 2.06 -12.16 2.43
N GLY A 273 2.58 -12.79 3.49
CA GLY A 273 3.09 -14.16 3.43
C GLY A 273 1.99 -15.17 3.13
N SER A 274 0.83 -15.10 3.79
CA SER A 274 -0.27 -16.06 3.60
C SER A 274 -1.01 -15.86 2.28
N THR A 275 -1.18 -14.62 1.82
CA THR A 275 -1.88 -14.30 0.56
C THR A 275 -1.15 -14.83 -0.67
N GLN A 276 0.20 -14.88 -0.66
CA GLN A 276 0.98 -15.51 -1.73
C GLN A 276 0.81 -17.04 -1.78
N PHE A 277 0.64 -17.70 -0.63
CA PHE A 277 0.43 -19.15 -0.59
C PHE A 277 -0.97 -19.56 -1.08
N VAL A 278 -2.00 -18.75 -0.82
CA VAL A 278 -3.38 -19.01 -1.30
C VAL A 278 -3.49 -18.79 -2.82
N ARG A 279 -2.96 -17.67 -3.35
CA ARG A 279 -2.92 -17.43 -4.81
C ARG A 279 -2.09 -18.47 -5.58
N GLY A 280 -1.06 -19.05 -4.95
CA GLY A 280 -0.22 -20.10 -5.54
C GLY A 280 -0.88 -21.49 -5.63
N LEU A 281 -1.83 -21.79 -4.73
CA LEU A 281 -2.58 -23.05 -4.74
C LEU A 281 -3.73 -23.03 -5.76
N GLN A 282 -4.44 -21.91 -5.93
CA GLN A 282 -5.49 -21.80 -6.95
C GLN A 282 -4.97 -21.77 -8.40
N ALA A 283 -3.80 -21.16 -8.65
CA ALA A 283 -3.23 -21.12 -10.00
C ALA A 283 -2.57 -22.44 -10.44
N ALA A 284 -2.13 -23.29 -9.50
CA ALA A 284 -1.48 -24.56 -9.82
C ALA A 284 -2.49 -25.66 -10.21
N ASP A 285 -3.67 -25.69 -9.60
CA ASP A 285 -4.70 -26.70 -9.90
C ASP A 285 -5.51 -26.37 -11.17
N MET A 286 -5.64 -25.09 -11.55
CA MET A 286 -6.24 -24.71 -12.84
C MET A 286 -5.36 -25.01 -14.07
N VAL A 287 -4.04 -25.15 -13.90
CA VAL A 287 -3.11 -25.38 -15.03
C VAL A 287 -2.88 -26.88 -15.30
N TYR A 288 -3.10 -27.77 -14.32
CA TYR A 288 -2.91 -29.22 -14.52
C TYR A 288 -4.12 -29.95 -15.15
N ALA A 289 -5.33 -29.37 -15.13
CA ALA A 289 -6.50 -29.95 -15.79
C ALA A 289 -6.58 -29.68 -17.31
N ALA A 290 -5.83 -28.70 -17.83
CA ALA A 290 -5.90 -28.28 -19.24
C ALA A 290 -4.86 -28.92 -20.19
N VAL A 291 -3.97 -29.81 -19.71
CA VAL A 291 -2.92 -30.45 -20.54
C VAL A 291 -3.06 -31.98 -20.61
N SER A 292 -4.18 -32.54 -20.13
CA SER A 292 -4.46 -33.98 -20.19
C SER A 292 -5.75 -34.30 -20.95
N ARG A 293 -5.85 -33.88 -22.22
CA ARG A 293 -6.74 -34.50 -23.23
C ARG A 293 -6.06 -34.57 -24.58
#